data_AF-A0A7J0A3D5-F1
#
_entry.id   AF-A0A7J0A3D5-F1
#
_cell.length_a   1.000
_cell.length_b   1.000
_cell.length_c   1.000
_cell.angle_alpha   90.00
_cell.angle_beta   90.00
_cell.angle_gamma   90.00
#
_symmetry.space_group_name_H-M   'P 1'
#
loop_
_entity.id
_entity.type
_entity.pdbx_description
1 polymer ?
#
loop_
_entity_poly.entity_id
_entity_poly.type
_entity_poly.pdbx_seq_one_letter_code
_entity_poly.pdbx_strand_id
1 'polypeptide(L)'
;MLADETLRHWFTDEQLLPMKEAIEDHRASNKQAPRSIYGKIVAEADRIIAPEVTLRRTVQYGLSHYPEMDKEQQYARFRKHLNDKYAEGGYLKLWIPQSDNAERLAELRKLIMDEEELQRVFDELYTNEKNGDV
;
A
#
# COMPACT_ATOMS: atom_id res chain seq x y z
N MET A 1 -16.74 -2.70 -15.57
CA MET A 1 -17.43 -3.73 -14.79
C MET A 1 -18.88 -3.91 -15.22
N LEU A 2 -19.80 -2.94 -15.04
CA LEU A 2 -21.23 -3.17 -15.36
C LEU A 2 -21.57 -3.37 -16.84
N ALA A 3 -20.66 -2.98 -17.75
CA ALA A 3 -20.77 -3.21 -19.19
C ALA A 3 -20.21 -4.58 -19.62
N ASP A 4 -19.68 -5.39 -18.68
CA ASP A 4 -19.22 -6.75 -18.96
C ASP A 4 -20.39 -7.73 -18.84
N GLU A 5 -20.94 -8.11 -19.99
CA GLU A 5 -22.07 -9.04 -20.09
C GLU A 5 -21.74 -10.45 -19.58
N THR A 6 -20.45 -10.81 -19.50
CA THR A 6 -20.02 -12.11 -18.98
C THR A 6 -20.39 -12.23 -17.50
N LEU A 7 -20.20 -11.16 -16.71
CA LEU A 7 -20.48 -11.18 -15.28
C LEU A 7 -21.96 -11.45 -14.95
N ARG A 8 -22.88 -11.09 -15.86
CA ARG A 8 -24.34 -11.32 -15.71
C ARG A 8 -24.73 -12.80 -15.74
N HIS A 9 -23.83 -13.69 -16.16
CA HIS A 9 -24.04 -15.14 -16.08
C HIS A 9 -23.99 -15.66 -14.64
N TRP A 10 -23.29 -14.97 -13.74
CA TRP A 10 -23.10 -15.40 -12.35
C TRP A 10 -23.72 -14.47 -11.31
N PHE A 11 -23.95 -13.19 -11.67
CA PHE A 11 -24.38 -12.17 -10.73
C PHE A 11 -25.56 -11.36 -11.27
N THR A 12 -26.47 -11.03 -10.35
CA THR A 12 -27.57 -10.09 -10.60
C THR A 12 -27.07 -8.64 -10.59
N ASP A 13 -27.83 -7.72 -11.18
CA ASP A 13 -27.51 -6.29 -11.13
C ASP A 13 -27.41 -5.75 -9.69
N GLU A 14 -28.26 -6.26 -8.79
CA GLU A 14 -28.23 -5.92 -7.36
C GLU A 14 -26.94 -6.38 -6.67
N GLN A 15 -26.31 -7.47 -7.12
CA GLN A 15 -25.01 -7.93 -6.63
C GLN A 15 -23.85 -7.20 -7.30
N LEU A 16 -23.95 -6.89 -8.59
CA LEU A 16 -22.89 -6.22 -9.35
C LEU A 16 -22.67 -4.78 -8.89
N LEU A 17 -23.72 -4.09 -8.45
CA LEU A 17 -23.61 -2.74 -7.92
C LEU A 17 -22.63 -2.66 -6.73
N PRO A 18 -22.86 -3.31 -5.56
CA PRO A 18 -21.95 -3.22 -4.42
C PRO A 18 -20.53 -3.74 -4.73
N MET A 19 -20.38 -4.71 -5.66
CA MET A 19 -19.05 -5.14 -6.10
C MET A 19 -18.31 -4.04 -6.87
N LYS A 20 -18.98 -3.37 -7.82
CA LYS A 20 -18.43 -2.21 -8.52
C LYS A 20 -18.02 -1.14 -7.51
N GLU A 21 -18.89 -0.82 -6.57
CA GLU A 21 -18.62 0.22 -5.57
C GLU A 21 -17.40 -0.13 -4.72
N ALA A 22 -17.31 -1.37 -4.24
CA ALA A 22 -16.15 -1.83 -3.48
C ALA A 22 -14.84 -1.75 -4.30
N ILE A 23 -14.89 -2.09 -5.59
CA ILE A 23 -13.72 -1.99 -6.50
C ILE A 23 -13.32 -0.53 -6.73
N GLU A 24 -14.25 0.39 -6.83
CA GLU A 24 -13.93 1.82 -7.00
C GLU A 24 -13.39 2.43 -5.68
N ASP A 25 -13.95 2.00 -4.55
CA ASP A 25 -13.73 2.64 -3.26
C ASP A 25 -12.49 2.11 -2.51
N HIS A 26 -11.99 0.90 -2.82
CA HIS A 26 -10.91 0.29 -2.03
C HIS A 26 -9.56 1.00 -2.15
N ARG A 27 -9.35 1.75 -3.23
CA ARG A 27 -8.06 2.37 -3.56
C ARG A 27 -7.59 3.25 -2.39
N ALA A 28 -6.38 2.99 -1.88
CA ALA A 28 -5.82 3.77 -0.78
C ALA A 28 -5.68 5.27 -1.09
N SER A 29 -5.49 5.65 -2.36
CA SER A 29 -5.41 7.05 -2.79
C SER A 29 -6.78 7.74 -2.88
N ASN A 30 -7.89 7.01 -2.75
CA ASN A 30 -9.22 7.60 -2.69
C ASN A 30 -9.41 8.22 -1.30
N LYS A 31 -9.67 9.54 -1.26
CA LYS A 31 -9.85 10.29 -0.02
C LYS A 31 -11.21 10.06 0.62
N GLN A 32 -12.18 9.55 -0.14
CA GLN A 32 -13.53 9.30 0.35
C GLN A 32 -13.61 7.96 1.07
N ALA A 33 -14.46 7.90 2.09
CA ALA A 33 -14.78 6.64 2.75
C ALA A 33 -15.55 5.72 1.79
N PRO A 34 -15.29 4.40 1.79
CA PRO A 34 -16.08 3.47 1.01
C PRO A 34 -17.57 3.56 1.35
N ARG A 35 -18.40 3.51 0.31
CA ARG A 35 -19.86 3.68 0.38
C ARG A 35 -20.55 2.61 1.23
N SER A 36 -19.97 1.41 1.29
CA SER A 36 -20.56 0.25 1.96
C SER A 36 -19.55 -0.50 2.83
N ILE A 37 -20.06 -1.40 3.67
CA ILE A 37 -19.22 -2.31 4.46
C ILE A 37 -18.36 -3.21 3.57
N TYR A 38 -18.86 -3.62 2.39
CA TYR A 38 -18.08 -4.41 1.42
C TYR A 38 -16.87 -3.62 0.93
N GLY A 39 -17.04 -2.34 0.60
CA GLY A 39 -15.93 -1.48 0.22
C GLY A 39 -14.91 -1.30 1.35
N LYS A 40 -15.37 -1.18 2.60
CA LYS A 40 -14.46 -1.13 3.77
C LYS A 40 -13.68 -2.42 3.95
N ILE A 41 -14.34 -3.58 3.82
CA ILE A 41 -13.70 -4.91 3.93
C ILE A 41 -12.65 -5.09 2.82
N VAL A 42 -13.00 -4.77 1.57
CA VAL A 42 -12.06 -4.88 0.43
C VAL A 42 -10.89 -3.92 0.59
N ALA A 43 -11.15 -2.67 0.99
CA ALA A 43 -10.09 -1.69 1.29
C ALA A 43 -9.15 -2.18 2.40
N GLU A 44 -9.69 -2.77 3.45
CA GLU A 44 -8.91 -3.27 4.58
C GLU A 44 -8.08 -4.51 4.18
N ALA A 45 -8.68 -5.42 3.42
CA ALA A 45 -8.02 -6.62 2.93
C ALA A 45 -6.91 -6.32 1.91
N ASP A 46 -7.06 -5.29 1.08
CA ASP A 46 -6.04 -4.85 0.12
C ASP A 46 -4.84 -4.17 0.81
N ARG A 47 -5.08 -3.54 1.97
CA ARG A 47 -4.04 -2.86 2.77
C ARG A 47 -3.24 -3.85 3.63
N ILE A 48 -2.77 -4.95 3.06
CA ILE A 48 -1.85 -5.84 3.77
C ILE A 48 -0.59 -5.03 4.11
N ILE A 49 -0.46 -4.66 5.37
CA ILE A 49 0.72 -3.99 5.90
C ILE A 49 1.59 -5.07 6.52
N ALA A 50 2.78 -5.25 5.96
CA ALA A 50 3.87 -5.99 6.57
C ALA A 50 5.10 -5.12 6.38
N PRO A 51 5.75 -4.60 7.44
CA PRO A 51 6.83 -3.62 7.31
C PRO A 51 7.92 -4.08 6.34
N GLU A 52 8.48 -5.27 6.53
CA GLU A 52 9.54 -5.80 5.67
C GLU A 52 9.12 -5.83 4.18
N VAL A 53 7.95 -6.42 3.87
CA VAL A 53 7.43 -6.52 2.49
C VAL A 53 7.18 -5.14 1.90
N THR A 54 6.65 -4.21 2.71
CA THR A 54 6.32 -2.85 2.29
C THR A 54 7.58 -2.07 1.90
N LEU A 55 8.61 -2.13 2.75
CA LEU A 55 9.87 -1.44 2.50
C LEU A 55 10.58 -2.06 1.29
N ARG A 56 10.69 -3.39 1.24
CA ARG A 56 11.31 -4.12 0.12
C ARG A 56 10.64 -3.78 -1.22
N ARG A 57 9.31 -3.84 -1.30
CA ARG A 57 8.57 -3.46 -2.52
C ARG A 57 8.79 -2.00 -2.92
N THR A 58 8.95 -1.11 -1.94
CA THR A 58 9.23 0.32 -2.21
C THR A 58 10.60 0.52 -2.83
N VAL A 59 11.60 -0.26 -2.39
CA VAL A 59 12.95 -0.33 -2.99
C VAL A 59 12.90 -0.92 -4.40
N GLN A 60 12.29 -2.10 -4.57
CA GLN A 60 12.13 -2.78 -5.86
C GLN A 60 11.45 -1.90 -6.92
N TYR A 61 10.40 -1.17 -6.52
CA TYR A 61 9.76 -0.21 -7.42
C TYR A 61 10.73 0.89 -7.85
N GLY A 62 11.53 1.42 -6.90
CA GLY A 62 12.55 2.42 -7.18
C GLY A 62 13.56 1.95 -8.22
N LEU A 63 14.14 0.77 -7.99
CA LEU A 63 15.13 0.15 -8.87
C LEU A 63 14.57 -0.15 -10.27
N SER A 64 13.32 -0.57 -10.37
CA SER A 64 12.69 -0.95 -11.66
C SER A 64 12.16 0.24 -12.47
N HIS A 65 11.64 1.28 -11.82
CA HIS A 65 10.98 2.41 -12.50
C HIS A 65 11.86 3.66 -12.62
N TYR A 66 12.91 3.76 -11.80
CA TYR A 66 13.86 4.89 -11.81
C TYR A 66 15.31 4.38 -11.76
N PRO A 67 15.74 3.51 -12.70
CA PRO A 67 17.08 2.91 -12.69
C PRO A 67 18.22 3.94 -12.83
N GLU A 68 17.91 5.15 -13.32
CA GLU A 68 18.84 6.27 -13.45
C GLU A 68 19.18 6.95 -12.12
N MET A 69 18.38 6.74 -11.07
CA MET A 69 18.62 7.37 -9.76
C MET A 69 19.79 6.71 -9.03
N ASP A 70 20.64 7.54 -8.44
CA ASP A 70 21.66 7.08 -7.49
C ASP A 70 21.04 6.61 -6.15
N LYS A 71 21.87 6.09 -5.25
CA LYS A 71 21.41 5.50 -3.99
C LYS A 71 20.72 6.56 -3.11
N GLU A 72 21.27 7.76 -3.05
CA GLU A 72 20.76 8.88 -2.26
C GLU A 72 19.40 9.37 -2.79
N GLN A 73 19.25 9.49 -4.11
CA GLN A 73 17.98 9.81 -4.76
C GLN A 73 16.93 8.72 -4.54
N GLN A 74 17.33 7.45 -4.61
CA GLN A 74 16.46 6.31 -4.31
C GLN A 74 15.99 6.34 -2.85
N TYR A 75 16.88 6.68 -1.91
CA TYR A 75 16.51 6.83 -0.51
C TYR A 75 15.52 8.00 -0.30
N ALA A 76 15.79 9.15 -0.91
CA ALA A 76 14.89 10.31 -0.81
C ALA A 76 13.49 9.98 -1.35
N ARG A 77 13.40 9.28 -2.49
CA ARG A 77 12.15 8.78 -3.05
C ARG A 77 11.46 7.79 -2.11
N PHE A 78 12.21 6.81 -1.61
CA PHE A 78 11.72 5.79 -0.68
C PHE A 78 11.10 6.42 0.57
N ARG A 79 11.84 7.32 1.25
CA ARG A 79 11.37 8.03 2.43
C ARG A 79 10.14 8.89 2.11
N LYS A 80 10.14 9.61 0.99
CA LYS A 80 8.99 10.42 0.56
C LYS A 80 7.74 9.56 0.36
N HIS A 81 7.87 8.42 -0.32
CA HIS A 81 6.75 7.50 -0.53
C HIS A 81 6.16 7.01 0.79
N LEU A 82 7.03 6.60 1.73
CA LEU A 82 6.59 6.11 3.03
C LEU A 82 5.87 7.19 3.85
N ASN A 83 6.39 8.42 3.82
CA ASN A 83 5.78 9.55 4.53
C ASN A 83 4.43 9.94 3.93
N ASP A 84 4.35 10.11 2.61
CA ASP A 84 3.11 10.49 1.94
C ASP A 84 2.00 9.46 2.18
N LYS A 85 2.35 8.17 2.24
CA LYS A 85 1.39 7.07 2.32
C LYS A 85 1.08 6.64 3.77
N TYR A 86 2.09 6.29 4.55
CA TYR A 86 1.93 5.52 5.80
C TYR A 86 2.18 6.32 7.08
N ALA A 87 2.96 7.40 7.03
CA ALA A 87 3.24 8.21 8.21
C ALA A 87 1.97 8.84 8.81
N GLU A 88 2.11 9.45 9.98
CA GLU A 88 1.02 10.23 10.57
C GLU A 88 0.63 11.37 9.61
N GLY A 89 -0.66 11.53 9.34
CA GLY A 89 -1.14 12.45 8.30
C GLY A 89 -1.02 11.94 6.84
N GLY A 90 -0.40 10.78 6.61
CA GLY A 90 -0.37 10.13 5.30
C GLY A 90 -1.76 9.78 4.76
N TYR A 91 -1.85 9.53 3.45
CA TYR A 91 -3.13 9.32 2.79
C TYR A 91 -3.76 7.94 3.06
N LEU A 92 -3.00 6.94 3.51
CA LEU A 92 -3.56 5.64 3.90
C LEU A 92 -4.43 5.84 5.14
N LYS A 93 -5.70 5.45 5.02
CA LYS A 93 -6.65 5.36 6.14
C LYS A 93 -6.94 3.89 6.39
N LEU A 94 -7.23 3.51 7.63
CA LEU A 94 -7.81 2.19 7.94
C LEU A 94 -9.29 2.40 8.24
N TRP A 95 -10.15 1.52 7.73
CA TRP A 95 -11.61 1.67 7.86
C TRP A 95 -12.21 0.72 8.90
N ILE A 96 -11.45 -0.29 9.32
CA ILE A 96 -11.83 -1.27 10.34
C ILE A 96 -10.81 -1.17 11.48
N PRO A 97 -11.10 -0.44 12.56
CA PRO A 97 -10.13 -0.18 13.63
C PRO A 97 -9.62 -1.42 14.36
N GLN A 98 -10.41 -2.50 14.36
CA GLN A 98 -10.08 -3.76 15.04
C GLN A 98 -9.23 -4.71 14.19
N SER A 99 -8.82 -4.32 12.98
CA SER A 99 -7.98 -5.15 12.13
C SER A 99 -6.53 -5.17 12.63
N ASP A 100 -5.83 -6.27 12.34
CA ASP A 100 -4.38 -6.40 12.58
C ASP A 100 -3.56 -5.30 11.89
N ASN A 101 -4.10 -4.67 10.83
CA ASN A 101 -3.42 -3.60 10.11
C ASN A 101 -3.17 -2.37 10.99
N ALA A 102 -3.99 -2.13 12.03
CA ALA A 102 -3.79 -1.00 12.92
C ALA A 102 -2.47 -1.11 13.70
N GLU A 103 -2.20 -2.30 14.25
CA GLU A 103 -0.95 -2.59 14.96
C GLU A 103 0.25 -2.55 14.01
N ARG A 104 0.14 -3.21 12.85
CA ARG A 104 1.22 -3.23 11.85
C ARG A 104 1.52 -1.86 11.24
N LEU A 105 0.50 -1.01 11.07
CA LEU A 105 0.70 0.39 10.66
C LEU A 105 1.44 1.18 11.75
N ALA A 106 1.12 0.94 13.03
CA ALA A 106 1.82 1.58 14.13
C ALA A 106 3.30 1.16 14.19
N GLU A 107 3.61 -0.11 13.97
CA GLU A 107 4.98 -0.61 13.84
C GLU A 107 5.73 0.05 12.69
N LEU A 108 5.11 0.08 11.50
CA LEU A 108 5.71 0.73 10.33
C LEU A 108 5.95 2.23 10.59
N ARG A 109 5.04 2.92 11.27
CA ARG A 109 5.20 4.34 11.62
C ARG A 109 6.35 4.58 12.58
N LYS A 110 6.54 3.72 13.59
CA LYS A 110 7.71 3.80 14.49
C LYS A 110 9.01 3.72 13.70
N LEU A 111 9.09 2.79 12.75
CA LEU A 111 10.25 2.64 11.87
C LEU A 111 10.45 3.84 10.93
N ILE A 112 9.38 4.41 10.38
CA ILE A 112 9.47 5.62 9.53
C ILE A 112 9.98 6.83 10.32
N MET A 113 9.66 6.92 11.62
CA MET A 113 10.11 8.01 12.49
C MET A 113 11.55 7.87 12.96
N ASP A 114 12.10 6.67 12.97
CA ASP A 114 13.50 6.39 13.29
C ASP A 114 14.36 6.50 12.01
N GLU A 115 14.91 7.69 11.76
CA GLU A 115 15.64 7.97 10.52
C GLU A 115 16.93 7.15 10.37
N GLU A 116 17.62 6.86 11.49
CA GLU A 116 18.84 6.05 11.46
C GLU A 116 18.52 4.60 11.11
N GLU A 117 17.51 4.02 11.78
CA GLU A 117 17.08 2.65 11.50
C GLU A 117 16.47 2.52 10.11
N LEU A 118 15.67 3.50 9.67
CA LEU A 118 15.09 3.51 8.33
C LEU A 118 16.17 3.54 7.23
N GLN A 119 17.21 4.35 7.40
CA GLN A 119 18.36 4.38 6.49
C GLN A 119 19.09 3.04 6.48
N ARG A 120 19.34 2.45 7.66
CA ARG A 120 20.00 1.15 7.79
C ARG A 120 19.25 0.05 7.03
N VAL A 121 17.93 -0.01 7.24
CA VAL A 121 17.05 -1.00 6.58
C VAL A 121 17.00 -0.75 5.07
N PHE A 122 16.92 0.52 4.63
CA PHE A 122 16.98 0.85 3.21
C PHE A 122 18.29 0.38 2.58
N ASP A 123 19.43 0.63 3.23
CA ASP A 123 20.75 0.28 2.72
C ASP A 123 20.92 -1.23 2.53
N GLU A 124 20.44 -2.01 3.50
CA GLU A 124 20.42 -3.47 3.45
C GLU A 124 19.55 -3.97 2.30
N LEU A 125 18.30 -3.51 2.22
CA LEU A 125 17.37 -3.89 1.16
C LEU A 125 17.87 -3.47 -0.22
N TYR A 126 18.35 -2.24 -0.38
CA TYR A 126 18.87 -1.72 -1.64
C TYR A 126 20.04 -2.56 -2.15
N THR A 127 20.96 -2.95 -1.26
CA THR A 127 22.10 -3.79 -1.62
C THR A 127 21.66 -5.18 -2.06
N ASN A 128 20.80 -5.83 -1.27
CA ASN A 128 20.31 -7.18 -1.57
C ASN A 128 19.55 -7.23 -2.89
N GLU A 129 18.62 -6.29 -3.10
CA GLU A 129 17.79 -6.23 -4.31
C GLU A 129 18.60 -5.83 -5.56
N LYS A 130 19.70 -5.06 -5.39
CA LYS A 130 20.58 -4.68 -6.51
C LYS A 130 21.54 -5.80 -6.92
N ASN A 131 21.99 -6.61 -5.98
CA ASN A 131 22.88 -7.74 -6.25
C ASN A 131 22.14 -8.98 -6.74
N GLY A 132 20.80 -9.02 -6.59
CA GLY A 132 20.00 -10.21 -6.89
C GLY A 132 20.14 -11.31 -5.83
N ASP A 133 20.57 -10.93 -4.62
CA ASP A 133 20.84 -11.85 -3.51
C ASP A 133 19.56 -12.20 -2.72
N VAL A 134 18.41 -12.39 -3.40
CA VAL A 134 17.19 -13.03 -2.85
C VAL A 134 16.36 -13.67 -3.96
#